data_AF-A0A158E514-F1
#
_entry.id   AF-A0A158E514-F1
#
_cell.length_a   1.000
_cell.length_b   1.000
_cell.length_c   1.000
_cell.angle_alpha   90.00
_cell.angle_beta   90.00
_cell.angle_gamma   90.00
#
_symmetry.space_group_name_H-M   'P 1'
#
loop_
_entity.id
_entity.type
_entity.pdbx_description
1 polymer ?
#
loop_
_entity_poly.entity_id
_entity_poly.type
_entity_poly.pdbx_seq_one_letter_code
_entity_poly.pdbx_strand_id
1 'polypeptide(L)'
;MNRRKTRLTDARRLALTDADIAHLRIAIESSVRDDHPALPPAYWRRRLNRLLRDENLLTTQMQQIVELLDRLGPARDADGA
;
A
#
# COMPACT_ATOMS: atom_id res chain seq x y z
N MET A 1 -1.83 -21.34 28.25
CA MET A 1 -2.00 -22.03 26.96
C MET A 1 -2.28 -21.02 25.84
N ASN A 2 -1.50 -19.93 25.73
CA ASN A 2 -1.93 -18.71 24.99
C ASN A 2 -0.95 -18.23 23.90
N ARG A 3 0.32 -18.65 23.90
CA ARG A 3 1.34 -18.15 22.96
C ARG A 3 1.08 -18.54 21.49
N ARG A 4 0.42 -19.69 21.25
CA ARG A 4 0.11 -20.17 19.89
C ARG A 4 -1.02 -19.37 19.23
N LYS A 5 -2.01 -18.92 20.00
CA LYS A 5 -3.15 -18.13 19.49
C LYS A 5 -2.70 -16.74 19.05
N THR A 6 -1.85 -16.08 19.84
CA THR A 6 -1.27 -14.76 19.52
C THR A 6 -0.42 -14.81 18.25
N ARG A 7 0.47 -15.81 18.12
CA ARG A 7 1.29 -15.96 16.92
C ARG A 7 0.47 -16.24 15.65
N LEU A 8 -0.62 -16.99 15.77
CA LEU A 8 -1.52 -17.23 14.63
C LEU A 8 -2.27 -15.96 14.22
N THR A 9 -2.66 -15.13 15.18
CA THR A 9 -3.27 -13.83 14.87
C THR A 9 -2.28 -12.85 14.23
N ASP A 10 -1.00 -12.88 14.64
CA ASP A 10 0.06 -12.08 14.02
C ASP A 10 0.33 -12.56 12.58
N ALA A 11 0.54 -13.87 12.38
CA ALA A 11 0.77 -14.43 11.05
C ALA A 11 -0.39 -14.14 10.08
N ARG A 12 -1.63 -14.22 10.57
CA ARG A 12 -2.81 -13.87 9.76
C ARG A 12 -2.85 -12.39 9.41
N ARG A 13 -2.50 -11.48 10.34
CA ARG A 13 -2.44 -10.04 10.07
C ARG A 13 -1.38 -9.71 9.02
N LEU A 14 -0.21 -10.34 9.12
CA LEU A 14 0.85 -10.20 8.14
C LEU A 14 0.40 -10.65 6.75
N ALA A 15 -0.22 -11.84 6.64
CA ALA A 15 -0.73 -12.34 5.36
C ALA A 15 -1.83 -11.43 4.75
N LEU A 16 -2.70 -10.84 5.59
CA LEU A 16 -3.69 -9.88 5.11
C LEU A 16 -3.05 -8.59 4.59
N THR A 17 -1.97 -8.15 5.23
CA THR A 17 -1.21 -6.99 4.80
C THR A 17 -0.50 -7.25 3.47
N ASP A 18 0.12 -8.42 3.31
CA ASP A 18 0.72 -8.84 2.03
C ASP A 18 -0.32 -8.86 0.91
N ALA A 19 -1.53 -9.37 1.19
CA ALA A 19 -2.63 -9.38 0.23
C ALA A 19 -3.13 -7.97 -0.12
N ASP A 20 -3.26 -7.05 0.85
CA ASP A 20 -3.64 -5.66 0.57
C ASP A 20 -2.57 -4.95 -0.27
N ILE A 21 -1.28 -5.16 0.02
CA ILE A 21 -0.17 -4.62 -0.79
C ILE A 21 -0.23 -5.15 -2.23
N ALA A 22 -0.46 -6.47 -2.40
CA ALA A 22 -0.58 -7.08 -3.73
C ALA A 22 -1.77 -6.51 -4.51
N HIS A 23 -2.93 -6.33 -3.87
CA HIS A 23 -4.09 -5.68 -4.47
C HIS A 23 -3.81 -4.23 -4.85
N LEU A 24 -3.16 -3.46 -3.98
CA LEU A 24 -2.82 -2.07 -4.25
C LEU A 24 -1.86 -1.93 -5.42
N ARG A 25 -0.90 -2.84 -5.55
CA ARG A 25 0.00 -2.87 -6.71
C ARG A 25 -0.76 -2.97 -8.01
N ILE A 26 -1.69 -3.92 -8.11
CA ILE A 26 -2.51 -4.13 -9.32
C ILE A 26 -3.39 -2.89 -9.60
N ALA A 27 -4.05 -2.37 -8.56
CA ALA A 27 -4.92 -1.21 -8.71
C ALA A 27 -4.15 0.06 -9.14
N ILE A 28 -2.97 0.29 -8.57
CA ILE A 28 -2.09 1.40 -8.96
C ILE A 28 -1.57 1.21 -10.39
N GLU A 29 -1.09 0.02 -10.75
CA GLU A 29 -0.61 -0.26 -12.11
C GLU A 29 -1.73 -0.05 -13.15
N SER A 30 -2.96 -0.44 -12.84
CA SER A 30 -4.12 -0.16 -13.69
C SER A 30 -4.40 1.34 -13.77
N SER A 31 -4.36 2.04 -12.64
CA SER A 31 -4.65 3.47 -12.55
C SER A 31 -3.60 4.36 -13.23
N VAL A 32 -2.34 3.92 -13.30
CA VAL A 32 -1.25 4.68 -13.96
C VAL A 32 -1.29 4.52 -15.48
N ARG A 33 -1.87 3.43 -15.99
CA ARG A 33 -2.03 3.18 -17.42
C ARG A 33 -3.29 3.79 -18.02
N ASP A 34 -4.24 4.16 -17.17
CA ASP A 34 -5.50 4.78 -17.56
C ASP A 34 -5.31 6.30 -17.64
N ASP A 35 -5.73 6.91 -18.75
CA ASP A 35 -5.71 8.37 -18.92
C ASP A 35 -6.76 9.05 -18.03
N HIS A 36 -7.81 8.33 -17.63
CA HIS A 36 -8.90 8.83 -16.79
C HIS A 36 -9.17 7.85 -15.63
N PRO A 37 -8.20 7.66 -14.72
CA PRO A 37 -8.33 6.68 -13.67
C PRO A 37 -9.46 7.06 -12.71
N ALA A 38 -10.21 6.04 -12.26
CA ALA A 38 -11.27 6.22 -11.27
C ALA A 38 -10.78 6.87 -9.96
N LEU A 39 -9.50 6.71 -9.63
CA LEU A 39 -8.87 7.29 -8.45
C LEU A 39 -7.55 7.98 -8.82
N PRO A 40 -7.33 9.24 -8.41
CA PRO A 40 -6.12 9.98 -8.76
C PRO A 40 -4.89 9.46 -8.01
N PRO A 41 -3.66 9.67 -8.51
CA PRO A 41 -2.41 9.29 -7.83
C PRO A 41 -2.30 9.77 -6.38
N ALA A 42 -2.84 10.96 -6.08
CA ALA A 42 -2.88 11.52 -4.73
C ALA A 42 -3.74 10.71 -3.74
N TYR A 43 -4.76 10.00 -4.21
CA TYR A 43 -5.54 9.06 -3.39
C TYR A 43 -4.68 7.86 -3.00
N TRP A 44 -4.02 7.22 -3.97
CA TRP A 44 -3.16 6.08 -3.73
C TRP A 44 -2.00 6.42 -2.79
N ARG A 45 -1.35 7.57 -2.98
CA ARG A 45 -0.30 8.06 -2.09
C ARG A 45 -0.78 8.21 -0.65
N ARG A 46 -1.96 8.77 -0.42
CA ARG A 46 -2.55 8.88 0.94
C ARG A 46 -2.80 7.51 1.55
N ARG A 47 -3.28 6.54 0.76
CA ARG A 47 -3.54 5.17 1.22
C ARG A 47 -2.26 4.43 1.60
N LEU A 48 -1.22 4.51 0.78
CA LEU A 48 0.09 3.90 1.06
C LEU A 48 0.75 4.51 2.29
N ASN A 49 0.68 5.84 2.45
CA ASN A 49 1.17 6.52 3.66
C ASN A 49 0.41 6.11 4.92
N ARG A 50 -0.88 5.78 4.81
CA ARG A 50 -1.65 5.25 5.93
C ARG A 50 -1.18 3.85 6.33
N LEU A 51 -0.86 3.00 5.34
CA LEU A 51 -0.27 1.68 5.62
C LEU A 51 1.09 1.79 6.30
N LEU A 52 1.96 2.70 5.85
CA LEU A 52 3.28 2.93 6.50
C LEU A 52 3.19 3.39 7.96
N ARG A 53 2.04 3.90 8.40
CA ARG A 53 1.81 4.27 9.81
C ARG A 53 1.37 3.10 10.68
N ASP A 54 1.14 1.92 10.11
CA ASP A 54 0.87 0.71 10.89
C ASP A 54 2.18 0.20 11.53
N GLU A 55 2.17 0.05 12.85
CA GLU A 55 3.35 -0.32 13.65
C GLU A 55 3.78 -1.79 13.44
N ASN A 56 2.98 -2.60 12.73
CA ASN A 56 3.20 -4.05 12.58
C ASN A 56 3.72 -4.47 11.21
N LEU A 57 4.22 -3.53 10.40
CA LEU A 57 4.77 -3.85 9.09
C LEU A 57 6.13 -4.55 9.20
N LEU A 58 6.29 -5.60 8.40
CA LEU A 58 7.61 -6.18 8.15
C LEU A 58 8.43 -5.25 7.25
N THR A 59 9.75 -5.33 7.37
CA THR A 59 10.68 -4.58 6.50
C THR A 59 10.38 -4.82 5.02
N THR A 60 10.06 -6.07 4.63
CA THR A 60 9.69 -6.41 3.25
C THR A 60 8.41 -5.71 2.79
N GLN A 61 7.40 -5.65 3.64
CA GLN A 61 6.13 -4.95 3.36
C GLN A 61 6.34 -3.45 3.24
N MET A 62 7.16 -2.86 4.11
CA MET A 62 7.55 -1.45 4.00
C MET A 62 8.26 -1.16 2.68
N GLN A 63 9.22 -2.00 2.28
CA GLN A 63 9.94 -1.85 1.00
C GLN A 63 8.98 -1.92 -0.20
N GLN A 64 8.03 -2.86 -0.19
CA GLN A 64 7.00 -2.94 -1.24
C GLN A 64 6.13 -1.68 -1.29
N ILE A 65 5.73 -1.14 -0.14
CA ILE A 65 4.93 0.10 -0.09
C ILE A 65 5.74 1.30 -0.58
N VAL A 66 7.03 1.40 -0.25
CA VAL A 66 7.93 2.45 -0.76
C VAL A 66 8.11 2.34 -2.27
N GLU A 67 8.31 1.13 -2.81
CA GLU A 67 8.37 0.91 -4.26
C GLU A 67 7.09 1.40 -4.97
N LEU A 68 5.92 1.15 -4.36
CA LEU A 68 4.64 1.65 -4.89
C LEU A 68 4.53 3.18 -4.83
N LEU A 69 5.08 3.82 -3.78
CA LEU A 69 5.14 5.28 -3.68
C LEU A 69 6.03 5.89 -4.78
N ASP A 70 7.20 5.28 -5.03
CA ASP A 70 8.12 5.74 -6.09
C ASP A 70 7.50 5.62 -7.48
N ARG A 71 6.72 4.56 -7.74
CA ARG A 71 6.00 4.37 -9.01
C ARG A 71 4.93 5.43 -9.26
N LEU A 72 4.29 5.96 -8.21
CA LEU A 72 3.35 7.08 -8.33
C LEU A 72 4.06 8.41 -8.63
N GLY A 73 5.40 8.42 -8.65
CA GLY A 73 6.22 9.59 -8.88
C GLY A 73 6.15 10.61 -7.73
N PRO A 74 6.64 11.83 -7.94
CA PRO A 74 6.47 12.91 -6.96
C PRO A 74 5.00 13.32 -6.82
N ALA A 75 4.66 13.95 -5.70
CA ALA A 75 3.41 14.70 -5.58
C ALA A 75 3.52 15.96 -6.45
N ARG A 76 3.43 15.79 -7.77
CA ARG A 76 2.99 16.90 -8.62
C ARG A 76 1.52 17.03 -8.34
N ASP A 77 1.22 17.96 -7.44
CA ASP A 77 -0.11 18.50 -7.29
C ASP A 77 -0.57 18.86 -8.70
N ALA A 78 -1.66 18.24 -9.13
CA ALA A 78 -2.37 18.66 -10.32
C ALA A 78 -3.05 20.00 -10.00
N ASP A 79 -2.24 21.05 -9.88
CA ASP A 79 -2.66 22.44 -9.85
C ASP A 79 -1.99 23.09 -11.06
N GLY A 80 -2.76 23.18 -12.14
CA GLY A 80 -2.24 23.55 -13.44
C GLY A 80 -3.24 23.32 -14.56
N ALA A 81 -4.47 23.82 -14.39
CA ALA A 81 -5.36 24.28 -15.45
C ALA A 81 -6.56 25.02 -14.83
#